data_AF-A0A7K8R8X0-F1
#
_entry.id   AF-A0A7K8R8X0-F1
#
_cell.length_a   1.000
_cell.length_b   1.000
_cell.length_c   1.000
_cell.angle_alpha   90.00
_cell.angle_beta   90.00
_cell.angle_gamma   90.00
#
_symmetry.space_group_name_H-M   'P 1'
#
loop_
_entity.id
_entity.type
_entity.pdbx_description
1 polymer ?
#
loop_
_entity_poly.entity_id
_entity_poly.type
_entity_poly.pdbx_seq_one_letter_code
_entity_poly.pdbx_strand_id
1 'polypeptide(L)'
;PGRSQGITSSQARRLRAWNHLDWELYSHLNRSFWKKAEAFGIPRLRREVSRLRERRERLARRCLKGGGPIPAKAIPDGKLRPFQPPGGGNVLGFALREGLEPEERERCERLATPELQYKDLLEKRQFGGKRG
;
A
#
# COMPACT_ATOMS: atom_id res chain seq x y z
N PRO A 1 -7.75 23.51 7.53
CA PRO A 1 -6.38 22.97 7.38
C PRO A 1 -5.59 23.11 8.70
N GLY A 2 -5.50 22.04 9.49
CA GLY A 2 -4.70 22.04 10.72
C GLY A 2 -3.22 21.96 10.39
N ARG A 3 -2.42 22.92 10.87
CA ARG A 3 -0.95 22.83 10.83
C ARG A 3 -0.52 21.58 11.61
N SER A 4 0.14 20.65 10.95
CA SER A 4 0.90 19.60 11.65
C SER A 4 2.04 20.29 12.42
N GLN A 5 1.90 20.42 13.73
CA GLN A 5 3.01 20.86 14.57
C GLN A 5 4.10 19.78 14.52
N GLY A 6 5.33 20.17 14.22
CA GLY A 6 6.46 19.25 14.27
C GLY A 6 6.69 18.72 15.68
N ILE A 7 7.07 17.45 15.82
CA ILE A 7 7.42 16.87 17.12
C ILE A 7 8.76 17.44 17.62
N THR A 8 8.84 17.77 18.90
CA THR A 8 10.10 18.20 19.52
C THR A 8 11.05 17.02 19.69
N SER A 9 12.34 17.30 19.91
CA SER A 9 13.36 16.26 20.17
C SER A 9 13.03 15.42 21.42
N SER A 10 12.48 16.04 22.47
CA SER A 10 12.08 15.35 23.69
C SER A 10 10.87 14.44 23.47
N GLN A 11 9.87 14.90 22.70
CA GLN A 11 8.73 14.08 22.28
C GLN A 11 9.19 12.90 21.43
N ALA A 12 10.08 13.13 20.46
CA ALA A 12 10.62 12.07 19.61
C ALA A 12 11.36 10.99 20.44
N ARG A 13 12.13 11.40 21.45
CA ARG A 13 12.81 10.47 22.36
C ARG A 13 11.83 9.64 23.17
N ARG A 14 10.75 10.26 23.70
CA ARG A 14 9.69 9.54 24.42
C ARG A 14 8.95 8.57 23.52
N LEU A 15 8.63 8.96 22.27
CA LEU A 15 7.98 8.09 21.29
C LEU A 15 8.83 6.87 20.94
N ARG A 16 10.15 7.04 20.80
CA ARG A 16 11.08 5.92 20.58
C ARG A 16 11.18 5.01 21.79
N ALA A 17 11.22 5.56 23.00
CA ALA A 17 11.25 4.76 24.22
C ALA A 17 9.94 3.97 24.40
N TRP A 18 8.80 4.57 24.05
CA TRP A 18 7.50 3.91 24.11
C TRP A 18 7.37 2.77 23.07
N ASN A 19 7.90 2.96 21.85
CA ASN A 19 7.99 1.91 20.82
C ASN A 19 9.41 1.30 20.74
N HIS A 20 10.01 0.95 21.88
CA HIS A 20 11.44 0.60 21.92
C HIS A 20 11.79 -0.56 20.97
N LEU A 21 10.99 -1.63 20.95
CA LEU A 21 11.23 -2.79 20.07
C LEU A 21 11.20 -2.40 18.59
N ASP A 22 10.17 -1.68 18.16
CA ASP A 22 10.05 -1.23 16.77
C ASP A 22 11.18 -0.27 16.39
N TRP A 23 11.64 0.55 17.34
CA TRP A 23 12.77 1.43 17.11
C TRP A 23 14.08 0.66 16.88
N GLU A 24 14.33 -0.40 17.66
CA GLU A 24 15.49 -1.26 17.47
C GLU A 24 15.43 -2.01 16.12
N LEU A 25 14.25 -2.55 15.77
CA LEU A 25 14.02 -3.20 14.48
C LEU A 25 14.24 -2.25 13.31
N TYR A 26 13.65 -1.05 13.37
CA TYR A 26 13.84 -0.02 12.36
C TYR A 26 15.31 0.34 12.21
N SER A 27 16.02 0.55 13.33
CA SER A 27 17.43 0.92 13.33
C SER A 27 18.31 -0.15 12.68
N HIS A 28 18.07 -1.42 13.01
CA HIS A 28 18.77 -2.55 12.38
C HIS A 28 18.46 -2.65 10.89
N LEU A 29 17.18 -2.65 10.50
CA LEU A 29 16.76 -2.82 9.12
C LEU A 29 17.18 -1.65 8.22
N ASN A 30 17.14 -0.41 8.74
CA ASN A 30 17.60 0.76 7.99
C ASN A 30 19.10 0.67 7.68
N ARG A 31 19.93 0.29 8.67
CA ARG A 31 21.37 0.06 8.42
C ARG A 31 21.60 -1.07 7.42
N SER A 32 20.92 -2.20 7.61
CA SER A 32 21.01 -3.37 6.71
C SER A 32 20.55 -3.04 5.28
N PHE A 33 19.52 -2.21 5.12
CA PHE A 33 19.06 -1.73 3.82
C PHE A 33 20.14 -0.90 3.13
N TRP A 34 20.71 0.10 3.80
CA TRP A 34 21.73 0.97 3.18
C TRP A 34 23.00 0.22 2.79
N LYS A 35 23.45 -0.72 3.63
CA LYS A 35 24.56 -1.62 3.28
C LYS A 35 24.28 -2.39 1.98
N LYS A 36 23.06 -2.91 1.81
CA LYS A 36 22.66 -3.61 0.58
C LYS A 36 22.49 -2.66 -0.61
N ALA A 37 21.96 -1.46 -0.38
CA ALA A 37 21.78 -0.43 -1.40
C ALA A 37 23.12 0.06 -1.96
N GLU A 38 24.12 0.24 -1.10
CA GLU A 38 25.48 0.60 -1.48
C GLU A 38 26.14 -0.52 -2.29
N ALA A 39 26.04 -1.78 -1.82
CA ALA A 39 26.56 -2.94 -2.56
C ALA A 39 25.87 -3.14 -3.92
N PHE A 40 24.58 -2.83 -4.03
CA PHE A 40 23.84 -2.84 -5.31
C PHE A 40 24.21 -1.66 -6.23
N GLY A 41 24.70 -0.56 -5.65
CA GLY A 41 25.05 0.69 -6.31
C GLY A 41 23.93 1.72 -6.26
N ILE A 42 24.15 2.83 -5.55
CA ILE A 42 23.16 3.92 -5.39
C ILE A 42 22.67 4.50 -6.72
N PRO A 43 23.53 4.78 -7.73
CA PRO A 43 23.04 5.27 -9.03
C PRO A 43 22.14 4.25 -9.75
N ARG A 44 22.45 2.95 -9.64
CA ARG A 44 21.64 1.87 -10.20
C ARG A 44 20.30 1.77 -9.48
N LEU A 45 20.31 1.79 -8.14
CA LEU A 45 19.09 1.78 -7.33
C LEU A 45 18.14 2.92 -7.73
N ARG A 46 18.66 4.14 -7.89
CA ARG A 46 17.86 5.29 -8.34
C ARG A 46 17.20 5.05 -9.70
N ARG A 47 17.93 4.52 -10.68
CA ARG A 47 17.36 4.19 -12.00
C ARG A 47 16.26 3.13 -11.92
N GLU A 48 16.47 2.07 -11.16
CA GLU A 48 15.45 1.02 -10.98
C GLU A 48 14.21 1.55 -10.26
N VAL A 49 14.38 2.41 -9.25
CA VAL A 49 13.25 3.06 -8.56
C VAL A 49 12.48 3.97 -9.52
N SER A 50 13.15 4.75 -10.36
CA SER A 50 12.48 5.57 -11.39
C SER A 50 11.69 4.70 -12.36
N ARG A 51 12.30 3.63 -12.88
CA ARG A 51 11.63 2.68 -13.79
C ARG A 51 10.42 2.01 -13.13
N LEU A 52 10.51 1.68 -11.84
CA LEU A 52 9.40 1.12 -11.08
C LEU A 52 8.26 2.14 -10.93
N ARG A 53 8.56 3.40 -10.65
CA ARG A 53 7.57 4.48 -10.56
C ARG A 53 6.84 4.70 -11.88
N GLU A 54 7.56 4.76 -13.00
CA GLU A 54 6.96 4.88 -14.34
C GLU A 54 6.04 3.70 -14.67
N ARG A 55 6.43 2.47 -14.33
CA ARG A 55 5.60 1.28 -14.51
C ARG A 55 4.34 1.33 -13.65
N ARG A 56 4.47 1.75 -12.39
CA ARG A 56 3.34 1.95 -11.47
C ARG A 56 2.38 3.02 -12.01
N GLU A 57 2.88 4.15 -12.46
CA GLU A 57 2.06 5.23 -13.04
C GLU A 57 1.33 4.78 -14.30
N ARG A 58 2.01 4.04 -15.19
CA ARG A 58 1.36 3.48 -16.39
C ARG A 58 0.28 2.46 -16.03
N LEU A 59 0.49 1.64 -14.99
CA LEU A 59 -0.55 0.74 -14.48
C LEU A 59 -1.70 1.52 -13.85
N ALA A 60 -1.42 2.54 -13.05
CA ALA A 60 -2.42 3.38 -12.43
C ALA A 60 -3.29 4.09 -13.47
N ARG A 61 -2.71 4.68 -14.52
CA ARG A 61 -3.46 5.31 -15.62
C ARG A 61 -4.34 4.32 -16.38
N ARG A 62 -3.86 3.08 -16.56
CA ARG A 62 -4.63 2.04 -17.25
C ARG A 62 -5.77 1.51 -16.40
N CYS A 63 -5.50 1.17 -15.14
CA CYS A 63 -6.46 0.49 -14.27
C CYS A 63 -7.39 1.44 -13.51
N LEU A 64 -6.94 2.62 -13.07
CA LEU A 64 -7.60 3.36 -11.99
C LEU A 64 -8.39 4.57 -12.47
N LYS A 65 -9.61 4.73 -11.95
CA LYS A 65 -10.40 5.95 -12.08
C LYS A 65 -9.72 7.05 -11.27
N GLY A 66 -9.27 8.11 -11.95
CA GLY A 66 -8.55 9.23 -11.31
C GLY A 66 -7.06 8.98 -11.01
N GLY A 67 -6.49 7.83 -11.41
CA GLY A 67 -5.03 7.60 -11.40
C GLY A 67 -4.37 7.43 -10.02
N GLY A 68 -5.12 7.41 -8.93
CA GLY A 68 -4.58 7.34 -7.57
C GLY A 68 -5.56 6.80 -6.54
N PRO A 69 -5.12 6.70 -5.27
CA PRO A 69 -5.97 6.24 -4.18
C PRO A 69 -7.04 7.28 -3.85
N ILE A 70 -8.25 6.81 -3.58
CA ILE A 70 -9.42 7.62 -3.23
C ILE A 70 -10.05 7.14 -1.91
N PRO A 71 -10.85 7.97 -1.23
CA PRO A 71 -11.55 7.55 -0.02
C PRO A 71 -12.45 6.34 -0.28
N ALA A 72 -12.54 5.41 0.66
CA ALA A 72 -13.33 4.18 0.50
C ALA A 72 -14.80 4.42 0.13
N LYS A 73 -15.40 5.51 0.63
CA LYS A 73 -16.77 5.92 0.30
C LYS A 73 -16.96 6.30 -1.18
N ALA A 74 -15.89 6.72 -1.85
CA ALA A 74 -15.92 7.11 -3.26
C ALA A 74 -15.66 5.93 -4.22
N ILE A 75 -15.41 4.72 -3.70
CA ILE A 75 -15.19 3.52 -4.51
C ILE A 75 -16.55 2.87 -4.80
N PRO A 76 -16.99 2.80 -6.08
CA PRO A 76 -18.29 2.26 -6.41
C PRO A 76 -18.41 0.76 -6.10
N ASP A 77 -17.39 -0.02 -6.48
CA ASP A 77 -17.36 -1.46 -6.27
C ASP A 77 -17.07 -1.81 -4.81
N GLY A 78 -18.04 -2.42 -4.13
CA GLY A 78 -17.92 -2.86 -2.74
C GLY A 78 -16.80 -3.88 -2.50
N LYS A 79 -16.44 -4.69 -3.52
CA LYS A 79 -15.35 -5.68 -3.41
C LYS A 79 -13.97 -5.02 -3.29
N LEU A 80 -13.85 -3.77 -3.78
CA LEU A 80 -12.62 -2.99 -3.76
C LEU A 80 -12.57 -1.97 -2.61
N ARG A 81 -13.60 -1.93 -1.75
CA ARG A 81 -13.62 -1.02 -0.60
C ARG A 81 -12.75 -1.57 0.53
N PRO A 82 -11.69 -0.87 0.94
CA PRO A 82 -10.86 -1.33 2.05
C PRO A 82 -11.64 -1.23 3.37
N PHE A 83 -11.36 -2.17 4.27
CA PHE A 83 -11.90 -2.16 5.63
C PHE A 83 -11.55 -0.83 6.34
N GLN A 84 -12.54 -0.27 7.05
CA GLN A 84 -12.37 0.94 7.83
C GLN A 84 -12.34 0.57 9.32
N PRO A 85 -11.18 0.69 10.00
CA PRO A 85 -11.09 0.39 11.42
C PRO A 85 -11.94 1.38 12.25
N PRO A 86 -12.75 0.91 13.21
CA PRO A 86 -13.54 1.78 14.09
C PRO A 86 -12.64 2.76 14.85
N GLY A 87 -12.98 4.04 14.81
CA GLY A 87 -12.19 5.11 15.46
C GLY A 87 -10.79 5.34 14.84
N GLY A 88 -10.44 4.66 13.75
CA GLY A 88 -9.16 4.80 13.06
C GLY A 88 -9.20 5.85 11.95
N GLY A 89 -8.06 5.99 11.26
CA GLY A 89 -7.93 6.86 10.08
C GLY A 89 -8.68 6.31 8.85
N ASN A 90 -8.96 7.20 7.89
CA ASN A 90 -9.57 6.80 6.61
C ASN A 90 -8.57 6.00 5.78
N VAL A 91 -8.83 4.71 5.61
CA VAL A 91 -8.04 3.87 4.70
C VAL A 91 -8.50 4.16 3.27
N LEU A 92 -7.57 4.62 2.43
CA LEU A 92 -7.82 4.87 1.02
C LEU A 92 -7.78 3.56 0.23
N GLY A 93 -8.48 3.52 -0.90
CA GLY A 93 -8.45 2.40 -1.83
C GLY A 93 -8.47 2.85 -3.28
N PHE A 94 -8.79 1.95 -4.19
CA PHE A 94 -8.70 2.20 -5.62
C PHE A 94 -10.04 1.88 -6.31
N ALA A 95 -10.53 2.82 -7.12
CA ALA A 95 -11.61 2.55 -8.06
C ALA A 95 -11.02 2.22 -9.44
N LEU A 96 -11.59 1.24 -10.13
CA LEU A 96 -11.18 0.90 -11.48
C LEU A 96 -11.82 1.81 -12.52
N ARG A 97 -11.16 1.94 -13.68
CA ARG A 97 -11.73 2.58 -14.86
C ARG A 97 -12.89 1.75 -15.40
N GLU A 98 -13.87 2.44 -15.94
CA GLU A 98 -14.99 1.85 -16.65
C GLU A 98 -14.55 1.43 -18.06
N GLY A 99 -15.19 0.41 -18.64
CA GLY A 99 -14.91 -0.05 -20.00
C GLY A 99 -13.58 -0.79 -20.18
N LEU A 100 -13.02 -1.39 -19.13
CA LEU A 100 -11.87 -2.30 -19.25
C LEU A 100 -12.32 -3.62 -19.88
N GLU A 101 -11.54 -4.11 -20.85
CA GLU A 101 -11.72 -5.45 -21.42
C GLU A 101 -11.67 -6.53 -20.32
N PRO A 102 -12.38 -7.66 -20.46
CA PRO A 102 -12.51 -8.66 -19.38
C PRO A 102 -11.18 -9.11 -18.76
N GLU A 103 -10.17 -9.38 -19.57
CA GLU A 103 -8.84 -9.79 -19.10
C GLU A 103 -8.09 -8.65 -18.38
N GLU A 104 -8.19 -7.43 -18.90
CA GLU A 104 -7.56 -6.26 -18.27
C GLU A 104 -8.24 -5.93 -16.94
N ARG A 105 -9.57 -6.04 -16.91
CA ARG A 105 -10.37 -5.89 -15.70
C ARG A 105 -9.95 -6.88 -14.63
N GLU A 106 -9.88 -8.17 -14.93
CA GLU A 106 -9.45 -9.18 -13.96
C GLU A 106 -8.06 -8.86 -13.40
N ARG A 107 -7.12 -8.48 -14.28
CA ARG A 107 -5.77 -8.12 -13.86
C ARG A 107 -5.75 -6.89 -12.95
N CYS A 108 -6.51 -5.85 -13.29
CA CYS A 108 -6.59 -4.63 -12.51
C CYS A 108 -7.30 -4.86 -11.17
N GLU A 109 -8.35 -5.68 -11.13
CA GLU A 109 -9.04 -6.10 -9.90
C GLU A 109 -8.06 -6.80 -8.96
N ARG A 110 -7.32 -7.80 -9.44
CA ARG A 110 -6.31 -8.51 -8.61
C ARG A 110 -5.26 -7.59 -7.99
N LEU A 111 -4.92 -6.47 -8.63
CA LEU A 111 -3.98 -5.48 -8.11
C LEU A 111 -4.62 -4.48 -7.14
N ALA A 112 -5.91 -4.21 -7.28
CA ALA A 112 -6.65 -3.21 -6.49
C ALA A 112 -7.38 -3.81 -5.28
N THR A 113 -7.57 -5.13 -5.24
CA THR A 113 -8.28 -5.81 -4.15
C THR A 113 -7.59 -5.58 -2.80
N PRO A 114 -8.30 -5.07 -1.78
CA PRO A 114 -7.74 -4.86 -0.45
C PRO A 114 -7.40 -6.18 0.26
N GLU A 115 -6.59 -6.09 1.30
CA GLU A 115 -5.89 -7.22 1.93
C GLU A 115 -6.85 -8.29 2.47
N LEU A 116 -7.93 -7.89 3.13
CA LEU A 116 -8.92 -8.83 3.69
C LEU A 116 -9.65 -9.60 2.59
N GLN A 117 -10.14 -8.90 1.57
CA GLN A 117 -10.81 -9.51 0.44
C GLN A 117 -9.85 -10.39 -0.36
N TYR A 118 -8.58 -9.99 -0.49
CA TYR A 118 -7.58 -10.79 -1.19
C TYR A 118 -7.23 -12.05 -0.40
N LYS A 119 -7.13 -11.95 0.92
CA LYS A 119 -6.99 -13.11 1.82
C LYS A 119 -8.14 -14.10 1.59
N ASP A 120 -9.39 -13.65 1.62
CA ASP A 120 -10.55 -14.54 1.41
C ASP A 120 -10.51 -15.24 0.05
N LEU A 121 -10.04 -14.54 -1.00
CA LEU A 121 -9.84 -15.12 -2.33
C LEU A 121 -8.75 -16.21 -2.31
N LEU A 122 -7.64 -15.99 -1.61
CA LEU A 122 -6.56 -16.96 -1.49
C LEU A 122 -6.97 -18.17 -0.65
N GLU A 123 -7.67 -17.96 0.47
CA GLU A 123 -8.15 -19.05 1.32
C GLU A 123 -9.12 -19.97 0.56
N LYS A 124 -10.07 -19.40 -0.19
CA LYS A 124 -10.99 -20.18 -1.04
C LYS A 124 -10.25 -21.01 -2.10
N ARG A 125 -9.18 -20.45 -2.68
CA ARG A 125 -8.36 -21.16 -3.69
C ARG A 125 -7.53 -22.28 -3.07
N GLN A 126 -7.00 -22.09 -1.87
CA GLN A 126 -6.12 -23.07 -1.21
C GLN A 126 -6.90 -24.21 -0.57
N PHE A 127 -8.02 -23.91 0.09
CA PHE A 127 -8.71 -24.88 0.94
C PHE A 127 -10.06 -25.35 0.39
N GLY A 128 -10.47 -24.84 -0.78
CA GLY A 128 -11.83 -24.99 -1.29
C GLY A 128 -12.81 -24.15 -0.46
N GLY A 129 -13.87 -23.65 -1.08
CA GLY A 129 -14.91 -22.94 -0.34
C GLY A 129 -15.54 -23.87 0.70
N LYS A 130 -15.22 -23.71 1.98
CA LYS A 130 -16.01 -24.32 3.05
C LYS A 130 -17.43 -23.80 2.89
N ARG A 131 -18.38 -24.71 2.59
CA ARG A 131 -19.81 -24.46 2.72
C ARG A 131 -20.05 -24.16 4.21
N GLY A 132 -20.32 -22.90 4.51
CA GLY A 132 -20.95 -22.44 5.75
C GLY A 132 -22.27 -21.83 5.35
#